data_AF-A0A2N5SJ12-F1
#
_entry.id   AF-A0A2N5SJ12-F1
#
_cell.length_a   1.000
_cell.length_b   1.000
_cell.length_c   1.000
_cell.angle_alpha   90.00
_cell.angle_beta   90.00
_cell.angle_gamma   90.00
#
_symmetry.space_group_name_H-M   'P 1'
#
loop_
_entity.id
_entity.type
_entity.pdbx_description
1 polymer ?
#
loop_
_entity_poly.entity_id
_entity_poly.type
_entity_poly.pdbx_seq_one_letter_code
_entity_poly.pdbx_strand_id
1 'polypeptide(L)'
;MLQLSAKEDTDRLQKGQKGAVKIGHLVFLVECLWGGTPEEKAILDLVLTAFWSMARLGELTYWKNSGPPKEKGELLVQDVAFRLSRSGDPRALITPREAKTSKLGEEQMLQLLHQNNLLCPVMAVRRRISEARSPTNTLLGFYLQDGTRYNLTKSWVRHVLQGAWKKGNYEGISGHSFRVGGASLRFALDIPVEEIMKLGCWVLDCYKLYIQEYTKAEVKETKALLAQLEACWCNANQTC
;
A
#
# COMPACT_ATOMS: atom_id res chain seq x y z
N MET A 1 7.82 7.10 -18.98
CA MET A 1 6.83 6.69 -17.97
C MET A 1 6.91 7.54 -16.70
N LEU A 2 8.09 7.70 -16.07
CA LEU A 2 8.28 8.59 -14.90
C LEU A 2 7.80 10.04 -15.12
N GLN A 3 8.10 10.64 -16.27
CA GLN A 3 7.67 12.01 -16.59
C GLN A 3 6.15 12.14 -16.80
N LEU A 4 5.50 11.15 -17.41
CA LEU A 4 4.04 11.12 -17.57
C LEU A 4 3.35 10.93 -16.22
N SER A 5 3.94 10.09 -15.36
CA SER A 5 3.48 9.84 -14.01
C SER A 5 3.62 11.06 -13.09
N ALA A 6 4.72 11.81 -13.22
CA ALA A 6 4.93 13.08 -12.53
C ALA A 6 3.92 14.16 -13.00
N LYS A 7 3.65 14.23 -14.31
CA LYS A 7 2.66 15.16 -14.88
C LYS A 7 1.24 14.88 -14.37
N GLU A 8 0.82 13.61 -14.34
CA GLU A 8 -0.48 13.22 -13.79
C GLU A 8 -0.66 13.59 -12.31
N ASP A 9 0.42 13.55 -11.53
CA ASP A 9 0.37 13.89 -10.11
C ASP A 9 0.36 15.40 -9.88
N THR A 10 1.14 16.16 -10.66
CA THR A 10 1.10 17.63 -10.64
C THR A 10 -0.30 18.15 -10.98
N ASP A 11 -0.94 17.62 -12.02
CA ASP A 11 -2.29 18.04 -12.44
C ASP A 11 -3.37 17.73 -11.37
N ARG A 12 -3.17 16.68 -10.56
CA ARG A 12 -4.11 16.30 -9.50
C ARG A 12 -3.94 17.13 -8.23
N LEU A 13 -2.71 17.55 -7.91
CA LEU A 13 -2.44 18.41 -6.76
C LEU A 13 -2.97 19.83 -6.96
N GLN A 14 -2.98 20.31 -8.20
CA GLN A 14 -3.58 21.61 -8.56
C GLN A 14 -5.11 21.65 -8.34
N LYS A 15 -5.79 20.50 -8.29
CA LYS A 15 -7.25 20.43 -8.08
C LYS A 15 -7.69 20.46 -6.61
N GLY A 16 -6.80 20.82 -5.68
CA GLY A 16 -7.02 20.87 -4.24
C GLY A 16 -6.38 19.68 -3.51
N GLN A 17 -5.63 19.95 -2.46
CA GLN A 17 -4.95 18.91 -1.68
C GLN A 17 -5.96 18.06 -0.90
N LYS A 18 -6.14 16.82 -1.36
CA LYS A 18 -6.87 15.79 -0.61
C LYS A 18 -6.11 15.43 0.66
N GLY A 19 -6.82 15.06 1.73
CA GLY A 19 -6.20 14.70 3.00
C GLY A 19 -5.32 13.46 2.88
N ALA A 20 -4.22 13.43 3.62
CA ALA A 20 -3.35 12.26 3.77
C ALA A 20 -4.01 11.15 4.60
N VAL A 21 -3.79 9.88 4.22
CA VAL A 21 -4.09 8.75 5.11
C VAL A 21 -3.08 8.77 6.27
N LYS A 22 -3.55 8.60 7.50
CA LYS A 22 -2.71 8.53 8.72
C LYS A 22 -2.81 7.14 9.32
N ILE A 23 -1.95 6.80 10.28
CA ILE A 23 -1.98 5.49 10.96
C ILE A 23 -3.37 5.20 11.56
N GLY A 24 -4.02 6.18 12.19
CA GLY A 24 -5.38 6.02 12.72
C GLY A 24 -6.41 5.63 11.66
N HIS A 25 -6.30 6.16 10.43
CA HIS A 25 -7.17 5.75 9.32
C HIS A 25 -6.92 4.30 8.89
N LEU A 26 -5.66 3.82 8.95
CA LEU A 26 -5.36 2.42 8.65
C LEU A 26 -5.90 1.48 9.72
N VAL A 27 -5.80 1.86 11.01
CA VAL A 27 -6.41 1.10 12.12
C VAL A 27 -7.91 0.99 11.92
N PHE A 28 -8.58 2.10 11.61
CA PHE A 28 -10.01 2.10 11.30
C PHE A 28 -10.37 1.19 10.11
N LEU A 29 -9.56 1.16 9.05
CA LEU A 29 -9.78 0.23 7.94
C LEU A 29 -9.61 -1.24 8.35
N VAL A 30 -8.68 -1.54 9.25
CA VAL A 30 -8.53 -2.90 9.80
C VAL A 30 -9.79 -3.29 10.56
N GLU A 31 -10.28 -2.42 11.45
CA GLU A 31 -11.53 -2.65 12.20
C GLU A 31 -12.72 -2.90 11.27
N CYS A 32 -12.81 -2.17 10.16
CA CYS A 32 -13.89 -2.33 9.20
C CYS A 32 -13.79 -3.61 8.35
N LEU A 33 -12.59 -3.99 7.92
CA LEU A 33 -12.41 -4.92 6.80
C LEU A 33 -11.81 -6.27 7.20
N TRP A 34 -11.09 -6.36 8.33
CA TRP A 34 -10.36 -7.57 8.72
C TRP A 34 -11.26 -8.78 8.94
N GLY A 35 -12.41 -8.58 9.60
CA GLY A 35 -13.42 -9.61 9.84
C GLY A 35 -14.36 -9.85 8.66
N GLY A 36 -14.20 -9.12 7.57
CA GLY A 36 -15.14 -9.08 6.46
C GLY A 36 -15.03 -10.23 5.46
N THR A 37 -15.64 -10.00 4.31
CA THR A 37 -15.62 -10.86 3.12
C THR A 37 -14.21 -11.06 2.57
N PRO A 38 -13.97 -12.09 1.72
CA PRO A 38 -12.68 -12.27 1.03
C PRO A 38 -12.25 -11.03 0.25
N GLU A 39 -13.22 -10.31 -0.33
CA GLU A 39 -13.04 -9.04 -1.02
C GLU A 39 -12.49 -7.96 -0.09
N GLU A 40 -13.17 -7.71 1.04
CA GLU A 40 -12.76 -6.68 2.01
C GLU A 40 -11.37 -6.96 2.57
N LYS A 41 -11.05 -8.22 2.86
CA LYS A 41 -9.71 -8.65 3.29
C LYS A 41 -8.65 -8.41 2.22
N ALA A 42 -8.97 -8.67 0.95
CA ALA A 42 -8.06 -8.40 -0.16
C ALA A 42 -7.82 -6.89 -0.34
N ILE A 43 -8.86 -6.08 -0.16
CA ILE A 43 -8.78 -4.61 -0.21
C ILE A 43 -7.96 -4.07 0.96
N LEU A 44 -8.11 -4.64 2.16
CA LEU A 44 -7.28 -4.28 3.31
C LEU A 44 -5.80 -4.55 3.04
N ASP A 45 -5.47 -5.74 2.53
CA ASP A 45 -4.09 -6.09 2.19
C ASP A 45 -3.53 -5.18 1.07
N LEU A 46 -4.37 -4.79 0.11
CA LEU A 46 -4.03 -3.85 -0.94
C LEU A 46 -3.68 -2.47 -0.37
N VAL A 47 -4.48 -1.92 0.53
CA VAL A 47 -4.25 -0.55 1.04
C VAL A 47 -3.06 -0.47 1.98
N LEU A 48 -2.79 -1.53 2.76
CA LEU A 48 -1.56 -1.64 3.53
C LEU A 48 -0.35 -1.64 2.60
N THR A 49 -0.43 -2.41 1.51
CA THR A 49 0.61 -2.40 0.46
C THR A 49 0.77 -1.00 -0.14
N ALA A 50 -0.31 -0.35 -0.54
CA ALA A 50 -0.32 0.99 -1.15
C ALA A 50 0.32 2.05 -0.25
N PHE A 51 -0.05 2.06 1.03
CA PHE A 51 0.46 3.01 2.00
C PHE A 51 1.97 2.83 2.23
N TRP A 52 2.39 1.58 2.49
CA TRP A 52 3.77 1.32 2.90
C TRP A 52 4.75 1.34 1.73
N SER A 53 4.38 0.95 0.51
CA SER A 53 5.25 1.16 -0.67
C SER A 53 5.05 2.52 -1.32
N MET A 54 4.13 3.35 -0.82
CA MET A 54 3.71 4.61 -1.44
C MET A 54 3.27 4.42 -2.90
N ALA A 55 2.75 3.23 -3.27
CA ALA A 55 2.29 2.96 -4.62
C ALA A 55 1.00 3.73 -4.91
N ARG A 56 0.80 4.14 -6.17
CA ARG A 56 -0.52 4.58 -6.60
C ARG A 56 -1.45 3.38 -6.62
N LEU A 57 -2.72 3.63 -6.31
CA LEU A 57 -3.75 2.58 -6.38
C LEU A 57 -3.81 1.91 -7.78
N GLY A 58 -3.52 2.65 -8.85
CA GLY A 58 -3.48 2.11 -10.21
C GLY A 58 -2.34 1.10 -10.46
N GLU A 59 -1.26 1.16 -9.68
CA GLU A 59 -0.12 0.23 -9.79
C GLU A 59 -0.42 -1.11 -9.07
N LEU A 60 -1.46 -1.13 -8.23
CA LEU A 60 -1.87 -2.27 -7.42
C LEU A 60 -3.24 -2.85 -7.82
N THR A 61 -3.87 -2.29 -8.86
CA THR A 61 -5.21 -2.71 -9.30
C THR A 61 -5.20 -3.14 -10.77
N TYR A 62 -6.24 -3.86 -11.16
CA TYR A 62 -6.34 -4.49 -12.48
C TYR A 62 -7.33 -3.75 -13.38
N TRP A 63 -7.13 -3.89 -14.69
CA TRP A 63 -8.02 -3.31 -15.69
C TRP A 63 -9.36 -4.04 -15.73
N LYS A 64 -9.32 -5.38 -15.70
CA LYS A 64 -10.50 -6.24 -15.68
C LYS A 64 -10.61 -6.99 -14.37
N ASN A 65 -11.83 -7.18 -13.90
CA ASN A 65 -12.12 -7.90 -12.67
C ASN A 65 -12.05 -9.42 -12.81
N SER A 66 -11.85 -9.94 -14.02
CA SER A 66 -11.86 -11.38 -14.30
C SER A 66 -10.95 -11.69 -15.49
N GLY A 67 -10.55 -12.95 -15.57
CA GLY A 67 -9.61 -13.44 -16.58
C GLY A 67 -8.15 -13.17 -16.24
N PRO A 68 -7.23 -13.61 -17.11
CA PRO A 68 -5.80 -13.42 -16.91
C PRO A 68 -5.45 -11.92 -17.00
N PRO A 69 -4.42 -11.46 -16.28
CA PRO A 69 -3.94 -10.09 -16.40
C PRO A 69 -3.30 -9.87 -17.77
N LYS A 70 -4.04 -9.19 -18.65
CA LYS A 70 -3.69 -8.97 -20.06
C LYS A 70 -2.87 -7.71 -20.27
N GLU A 71 -2.90 -6.78 -19.32
CA GLU A 71 -2.21 -5.50 -19.47
C GLU A 71 -0.76 -5.60 -18.96
N LYS A 72 0.11 -4.85 -19.63
CA LYS A 72 1.49 -4.66 -19.16
C LYS A 72 1.43 -3.95 -17.79
N GLY A 73 2.18 -4.48 -16.81
CA GLY A 73 2.27 -3.89 -15.47
C GLY A 73 1.32 -4.48 -14.42
N GLU A 74 0.30 -5.28 -14.79
CA GLU A 74 -0.55 -5.97 -13.82
C GLU A 74 0.24 -7.03 -13.02
N LEU A 75 0.07 -7.04 -11.70
CA LEU A 75 0.89 -7.80 -10.76
C LEU A 75 0.44 -9.26 -10.60
N LEU A 76 1.39 -10.18 -10.71
CA LEU A 76 1.25 -11.60 -10.41
C LEU A 76 1.94 -11.97 -9.10
N VAL A 77 1.57 -13.12 -8.53
CA VAL A 77 2.27 -13.68 -7.36
C VAL A 77 3.77 -13.85 -7.62
N GLN A 78 4.15 -14.34 -8.80
CA GLN A 78 5.55 -14.50 -9.20
C GLN A 78 6.34 -13.19 -9.34
N ASP A 79 5.67 -12.04 -9.30
CA ASP A 79 6.32 -10.72 -9.34
C ASP A 79 6.81 -10.28 -7.95
N VAL A 80 6.55 -11.08 -6.90
CA VAL A 80 6.98 -10.81 -5.52
C VAL A 80 8.22 -11.61 -5.17
N ALA A 81 9.21 -10.94 -4.59
CA ALA A 81 10.41 -11.54 -4.02
C ALA A 81 10.57 -11.16 -2.54
N PHE A 82 10.72 -12.15 -1.67
CA PHE A 82 11.09 -11.91 -0.27
C PHE A 82 12.61 -11.90 -0.10
N ARG A 83 13.13 -10.92 0.62
CA ARG A 83 14.55 -10.74 0.92
C ARG A 83 14.74 -10.27 2.35
N LEU A 84 15.97 -10.22 2.81
CA LEU A 84 16.33 -9.50 4.03
C LEU A 84 16.75 -8.07 3.68
N SER A 85 16.52 -7.13 4.60
CA SER A 85 17.11 -5.79 4.60
C SER A 85 18.59 -5.86 5.00
N ARG A 86 19.27 -4.72 4.98
CA ARG A 86 20.65 -4.62 5.51
C ARG A 86 20.71 -4.89 7.02
N SER A 87 19.64 -4.59 7.75
CA SER A 87 19.50 -4.84 9.18
C SER A 87 19.06 -6.29 9.51
N GLY A 88 18.80 -7.13 8.50
CA GLY A 88 18.34 -8.51 8.69
C GLY A 88 16.82 -8.65 8.79
N ASP A 89 16.06 -7.57 8.65
CA ASP A 89 14.59 -7.60 8.71
C ASP A 89 13.98 -8.14 7.40
N PRO A 90 12.91 -8.94 7.46
CA PRO A 90 12.20 -9.36 6.27
C PRO A 90 11.68 -8.17 5.46
N ARG A 91 11.78 -8.26 4.13
CA ARG A 91 11.17 -7.31 3.21
C ARG A 91 10.59 -8.03 2.00
N ALA A 92 9.57 -7.42 1.39
CA ALA A 92 9.02 -7.85 0.11
C ALA A 92 9.33 -6.80 -0.96
N LEU A 93 9.78 -7.29 -2.12
CA LEU A 93 9.99 -6.50 -3.32
C LEU A 93 8.94 -6.93 -4.34
N ILE A 94 8.14 -5.99 -4.83
CA ILE A 94 7.19 -6.24 -5.90
C ILE A 94 7.75 -5.56 -7.15
N THR A 95 7.99 -6.33 -8.20
CA THR A 95 8.54 -5.83 -9.46
C THR A 95 7.46 -5.85 -10.54
N PRO A 96 6.82 -4.69 -10.86
CA PRO A 96 5.89 -4.62 -11.97
C PRO A 96 6.53 -5.14 -13.26
N ARG A 97 5.78 -5.87 -14.09
CA ARG A 97 6.34 -6.52 -15.29
C ARG A 97 6.99 -5.54 -16.27
N GLU A 98 6.52 -4.29 -16.31
CA GLU A 98 7.14 -3.24 -17.13
C GLU A 98 8.51 -2.80 -16.62
N ALA A 99 8.68 -2.74 -15.29
CA ALA A 99 9.95 -2.40 -14.66
C ALA A 99 11.06 -3.41 -15.02
N LYS A 100 10.70 -4.69 -15.18
CA LYS A 100 11.61 -5.77 -15.59
C LYS A 100 12.24 -5.55 -16.96
N THR A 101 11.57 -4.80 -17.85
CA THR A 101 12.06 -4.49 -19.21
C THR A 101 12.81 -3.16 -19.30
N SER A 102 12.86 -2.40 -18.21
CA SER A 102 13.58 -1.13 -18.17
C SER A 102 15.05 -1.35 -17.77
N LYS A 103 15.96 -0.55 -18.33
CA LYS A 103 17.38 -0.53 -17.91
C LYS A 103 17.59 -0.10 -16.44
N LEU A 104 16.53 0.34 -15.76
CA LEU A 104 16.50 0.86 -14.40
C LEU A 104 15.76 -0.10 -13.44
N GLY A 105 15.73 -1.40 -13.75
CA GLY A 105 14.82 -2.38 -13.13
C GLY A 105 14.81 -2.47 -11.60
N GLU A 106 15.89 -2.11 -10.91
CA GLU A 106 15.93 -2.03 -9.44
C GLU A 106 15.28 -0.75 -8.87
N GLU A 107 15.33 0.36 -9.61
CA GLU A 107 14.80 1.66 -9.17
C GLU A 107 13.29 1.80 -9.30
N GLN A 108 12.61 0.78 -9.85
CA GLN A 108 11.16 0.77 -10.08
C GLN A 108 10.43 -0.30 -9.25
N MET A 109 11.09 -0.89 -8.26
CA MET A 109 10.48 -1.90 -7.38
C MET A 109 9.72 -1.25 -6.23
N LEU A 110 8.51 -1.73 -5.96
CA LEU A 110 7.79 -1.37 -4.74
C LEU A 110 8.42 -2.12 -3.57
N GLN A 111 8.91 -1.36 -2.58
CA GLN A 111 9.62 -1.91 -1.42
C GLN A 111 8.71 -1.88 -0.19
N LEU A 112 8.56 -3.03 0.45
CA LEU A 112 7.77 -3.20 1.67
C LEU A 112 8.68 -3.74 2.78
N LEU A 113 8.79 -2.98 3.87
CA LEU A 113 9.54 -3.40 5.06
C LEU A 113 8.60 -4.08 6.04
N HIS A 114 9.11 -5.10 6.73
CA HIS A 114 8.38 -5.73 7.83
C HIS A 114 8.06 -4.69 8.92
N GLN A 115 6.94 -4.89 9.60
CA GLN A 115 6.49 -4.07 10.71
C GLN A 115 6.02 -5.03 11.80
N ASN A 116 6.36 -4.78 13.05
CA ASN A 116 5.97 -5.65 14.16
C ASN A 116 4.57 -5.31 14.65
N ASN A 117 3.60 -5.21 13.74
CA ASN A 117 2.21 -4.90 14.08
C ASN A 117 1.23 -5.35 13.00
N LEU A 118 -0.07 -5.22 13.30
CA LEU A 118 -1.17 -5.64 12.44
C LEU A 118 -1.24 -4.89 11.09
N LEU A 119 -0.56 -3.75 10.97
CA LEU A 119 -0.48 -2.97 9.73
C LEU A 119 0.67 -3.44 8.82
N CYS A 120 1.32 -4.57 9.13
CA CYS A 120 2.48 -5.05 8.41
C CYS A 120 2.19 -5.36 6.92
N PRO A 121 2.86 -4.66 5.99
CA PRO A 121 2.65 -4.89 4.56
C PRO A 121 3.27 -6.20 4.06
N VAL A 122 4.36 -6.66 4.68
CA VAL A 122 4.98 -7.95 4.33
C VAL A 122 4.01 -9.09 4.66
N MET A 123 3.32 -9.02 5.80
CA MET A 123 2.29 -9.98 6.16
C MET A 123 1.05 -9.87 5.26
N ALA A 124 0.66 -8.65 4.87
CA ALA A 124 -0.40 -8.45 3.88
C ALA A 124 -0.11 -9.16 2.55
N VAL A 125 1.09 -8.98 2.00
CA VAL A 125 1.51 -9.64 0.76
C VAL A 125 1.59 -11.16 0.94
N ARG A 126 2.09 -11.66 2.08
CA ARG A 126 2.09 -13.11 2.38
C ARG A 126 0.68 -13.71 2.39
N ARG A 127 -0.29 -13.04 3.02
CA ARG A 127 -1.70 -13.45 3.00
C ARG A 127 -2.24 -13.55 1.57
N ARG A 128 -1.93 -12.57 0.72
CA ARG A 128 -2.34 -12.56 -0.69
C ARG A 128 -1.71 -13.68 -1.52
N ILE A 129 -0.42 -13.95 -1.33
CA ILE A 129 0.27 -15.06 -2.01
C ILE A 129 -0.35 -16.40 -1.60
N SER A 130 -0.60 -16.60 -0.30
CA SER A 130 -1.25 -17.81 0.20
C SER A 130 -2.68 -17.97 -0.34
N GLU A 131 -3.42 -16.87 -0.45
CA GLU A 131 -4.79 -16.86 -0.98
C GLU A 131 -4.83 -17.19 -2.47
N ALA A 132 -3.86 -16.71 -3.25
CA ALA A 132 -3.84 -16.81 -4.70
C ALA A 132 -3.57 -18.24 -5.22
N ARG A 133 -2.99 -19.13 -4.41
CA ARG A 133 -2.75 -20.57 -4.69
C ARG A 133 -1.85 -20.91 -5.89
N SER A 134 -1.49 -19.94 -6.73
CA SER A 134 -0.67 -20.15 -7.94
C SER A 134 0.23 -18.95 -8.25
N PRO A 135 1.48 -19.16 -8.71
CA PRO A 135 2.39 -18.09 -9.09
C PRO A 135 1.90 -17.23 -10.27
N THR A 136 1.04 -17.80 -11.12
CA THR A 136 0.49 -17.12 -12.32
C THR A 136 -0.84 -16.42 -12.05
N ASN A 137 -1.36 -16.50 -10.82
CA ASN A 137 -2.54 -15.75 -10.42
C ASN A 137 -2.19 -14.30 -10.07
N THR A 138 -3.19 -13.43 -10.21
CA THR A 138 -3.11 -12.03 -9.78
C THR A 138 -2.75 -11.95 -8.30
N LEU A 139 -1.78 -11.10 -7.94
CA LEU A 139 -1.39 -10.90 -6.55
C LEU A 139 -2.56 -10.37 -5.69
N LEU A 140 -3.28 -9.37 -6.19
CA LEU A 140 -4.35 -8.67 -5.47
C LEU A 140 -5.74 -9.05 -6.01
N GLY A 141 -6.05 -10.35 -5.91
CA GLY A 141 -7.36 -10.91 -6.19
C GLY A 141 -8.00 -11.56 -4.97
N PHE A 142 -9.18 -12.12 -5.17
CA PHE A 142 -9.88 -12.92 -4.17
C PHE A 142 -10.77 -13.98 -4.83
N TYR A 143 -11.00 -15.09 -4.13
CA TYR A 143 -12.02 -16.07 -4.49
C TYR A 143 -13.36 -15.77 -3.82
N LEU A 144 -14.46 -15.92 -4.57
CA LEU A 144 -15.80 -16.04 -4.02
C LEU A 144 -16.07 -17.48 -3.55
N GLN A 145 -17.20 -17.67 -2.86
CA GLN A 145 -17.60 -18.99 -2.31
C GLN A 145 -17.80 -20.05 -3.42
N ASP A 146 -18.16 -19.62 -4.62
CA ASP A 146 -18.31 -20.48 -5.80
C ASP A 146 -16.97 -20.92 -6.42
N GLY A 147 -15.83 -20.46 -5.88
CA GLY A 147 -14.50 -20.75 -6.38
C GLY A 147 -14.07 -19.85 -7.55
N THR A 148 -14.89 -18.88 -7.97
CA THR A 148 -14.53 -17.92 -9.01
C THR A 148 -13.54 -16.89 -8.46
N ARG A 149 -12.43 -16.67 -9.19
CA ARG A 149 -11.44 -15.64 -8.85
C ARG A 149 -11.78 -14.31 -9.50
N TYR A 150 -11.76 -13.26 -8.69
CA TYR A 150 -11.86 -11.87 -9.13
C TYR A 150 -10.57 -11.10 -8.87
N ASN A 151 -10.32 -10.11 -9.72
CA ASN A 151 -9.22 -9.16 -9.62
C ASN A 151 -9.75 -7.82 -9.12
N LEU A 152 -9.02 -7.17 -8.20
CA LEU A 152 -9.44 -5.87 -7.67
C LEU A 152 -9.21 -4.75 -8.69
N THR A 153 -10.28 -4.22 -9.27
CA THR A 153 -10.19 -3.06 -10.15
C THR A 153 -10.17 -1.76 -9.35
N LYS A 154 -9.61 -0.70 -9.95
CA LYS A 154 -9.51 0.61 -9.30
C LYS A 154 -10.87 1.19 -8.89
N SER A 155 -11.90 1.02 -9.71
CA SER A 155 -13.26 1.47 -9.40
C SER A 155 -13.87 0.67 -8.25
N TRP A 156 -13.66 -0.65 -8.25
CA TRP A 156 -14.14 -1.54 -7.21
C TRP A 156 -13.52 -1.20 -5.85
N VAL A 157 -12.20 -1.10 -5.77
CA VAL A 157 -11.51 -0.72 -4.53
C VAL A 157 -12.00 0.64 -4.03
N ARG A 158 -12.15 1.63 -4.92
CA ARG A 158 -12.65 2.96 -4.54
C ARG A 158 -14.05 2.91 -3.95
N HIS A 159 -14.94 2.08 -4.50
CA HIS A 159 -16.31 1.95 -4.02
C HIS A 159 -16.35 1.43 -2.58
N VAL A 160 -15.62 0.34 -2.29
CA VAL A 160 -15.56 -0.23 -0.93
C VAL A 160 -14.94 0.75 0.05
N LEU A 161 -13.82 1.39 -0.34
CA LEU A 161 -13.16 2.38 0.53
C LEU A 161 -14.06 3.59 0.80
N GLN A 162 -14.82 4.09 -0.18
CA GLN A 162 -15.79 5.16 0.05
C GLN A 162 -16.85 4.75 1.08
N GLY A 163 -17.33 3.51 1.01
CA GLY A 163 -18.24 2.96 2.00
C GLY A 163 -17.63 2.95 3.41
N ALA A 164 -16.38 2.47 3.55
CA ALA A 164 -15.67 2.47 4.82
C ALA A 164 -15.45 3.89 5.37
N TRP A 165 -14.96 4.82 4.54
CA TRP A 165 -14.72 6.20 4.95
C TRP A 165 -15.99 6.91 5.40
N LYS A 166 -17.13 6.67 4.73
CA LYS A 166 -18.42 7.20 5.15
C LYS A 166 -18.84 6.70 6.53
N LYS A 167 -18.57 5.43 6.87
CA LYS A 167 -18.85 4.88 8.22
C LYS A 167 -18.04 5.58 9.32
N GLY A 168 -16.82 6.01 8.99
CA GLY A 168 -15.93 6.72 9.92
C GLY A 168 -16.04 8.25 9.88
N ASN A 169 -17.00 8.81 9.13
CA ASN A 169 -17.11 10.25 8.87
C ASN A 169 -15.81 10.89 8.33
N TYR A 170 -15.03 10.14 7.56
CA TYR A 170 -13.81 10.64 6.93
C TYR A 170 -14.11 11.20 5.54
N GLU A 171 -13.92 12.50 5.38
CA GLU A 171 -14.07 13.21 4.10
C GLU A 171 -12.71 13.56 3.47
N GLY A 172 -12.70 13.81 2.16
CA GLY A 172 -11.50 14.28 1.46
C GLY A 172 -10.38 13.24 1.26
N ILE A 173 -10.58 11.97 1.65
CA ILE A 173 -9.62 10.87 1.45
C ILE A 173 -9.92 10.12 0.14
N SER A 174 -8.88 9.78 -0.63
CA SER A 174 -9.01 9.00 -1.87
C SER A 174 -7.83 8.03 -2.06
N GLY A 175 -7.82 7.28 -3.17
CA GLY A 175 -6.70 6.37 -3.46
C GLY A 175 -5.30 7.03 -3.56
N HIS A 176 -5.21 8.33 -3.89
CA HIS A 176 -3.93 9.06 -3.87
C HIS A 176 -3.46 9.38 -2.44
N SER A 177 -4.39 9.44 -1.49
CA SER A 177 -4.12 9.78 -0.09
C SER A 177 -3.23 8.75 0.62
N PHE A 178 -3.15 7.51 0.13
CA PHE A 178 -2.21 6.51 0.67
C PHE A 178 -0.75 6.84 0.34
N ARG A 179 -0.47 7.29 -0.89
CA ARG A 179 0.88 7.68 -1.31
C ARG A 179 1.35 8.92 -0.55
N VAL A 180 0.48 9.93 -0.46
CA VAL A 180 0.71 11.14 0.37
C VAL A 180 0.90 10.74 1.84
N GLY A 181 0.02 9.91 2.38
CA GLY A 181 0.07 9.45 3.77
C GLY A 181 1.37 8.72 4.14
N GLY A 182 1.79 7.77 3.30
CA GLY A 182 3.02 7.01 3.52
C GLY A 182 4.29 7.88 3.43
N ALA A 183 4.26 8.95 2.63
CA ALA A 183 5.35 9.90 2.50
C ALA A 183 5.40 10.86 3.70
N SER A 184 4.26 11.48 4.03
CA SER A 184 4.08 12.34 5.18
C SER A 184 4.47 11.65 6.49
N LEU A 185 4.05 10.40 6.69
CA LEU A 185 4.38 9.64 7.90
C LEU A 185 5.90 9.51 8.05
N ARG A 186 6.61 9.12 6.99
CA ARG A 186 8.06 8.94 7.04
C ARG A 186 8.78 10.24 7.30
N PHE A 187 8.33 11.32 6.66
CA PHE A 187 8.86 12.66 6.92
C PHE A 187 8.64 13.06 8.39
N ALA A 188 7.45 12.82 8.93
CA ALA A 188 7.10 13.07 10.34
C ALA A 188 7.87 12.20 11.36
N LEU A 189 8.44 11.09 10.91
CA LEU A 189 9.28 10.18 11.71
C LEU A 189 10.78 10.43 11.49
N ASP A 190 11.15 11.53 10.84
CA ASP A 190 12.53 11.92 10.57
C ASP A 190 13.32 10.89 9.74
N ILE A 191 12.63 10.11 8.90
CA ILE A 191 13.29 9.21 7.95
C ILE A 191 14.04 10.06 6.91
N PRO A 192 15.31 9.75 6.60
CA PRO A 192 16.09 10.51 5.62
C PRO A 192 15.36 10.64 4.27
N VAL A 193 15.41 11.84 3.69
CA VAL A 193 14.70 12.15 2.44
C VAL A 193 15.14 11.22 1.30
N GLU A 194 16.41 10.85 1.26
CA GLU A 194 16.98 9.92 0.28
C GLU A 194 16.31 8.54 0.37
N GLU A 195 15.99 8.09 1.58
CA GLU A 195 15.26 6.83 1.79
C GLU A 195 13.79 6.96 1.38
N ILE A 196 13.15 8.09 1.68
CA ILE A 196 11.77 8.37 1.24
C ILE A 196 11.70 8.37 -0.30
N MET A 197 12.63 9.04 -0.96
CA MET A 197 12.74 9.07 -2.42
C MET A 197 12.96 7.68 -3.00
N LYS A 198 13.86 6.89 -2.40
CA LYS A 198 14.13 5.51 -2.82
C LYS A 198 12.90 4.61 -2.69
N LEU A 199 12.14 4.73 -1.60
CA LEU A 199 10.92 3.94 -1.38
C LEU A 199 9.79 4.37 -2.34
N GLY A 200 9.70 5.66 -2.64
CA GLY A 200 8.67 6.21 -3.54
C GLY A 200 9.01 6.12 -5.02
N CYS A 201 10.20 5.62 -5.37
CA CYS A 201 10.78 5.65 -6.71
C CYS A 201 10.78 7.07 -7.31
N TRP A 202 11.05 8.07 -6.48
CA TRP A 202 11.10 9.47 -6.88
C TRP A 202 12.50 9.89 -7.31
N VAL A 203 12.55 10.67 -8.38
CA VAL A 203 13.76 11.31 -8.88
C VAL A 203 13.61 12.81 -8.64
N LEU A 204 14.66 13.46 -8.13
CA LEU A 204 14.64 14.89 -7.74
C LEU A 204 13.59 15.21 -6.65
N ASP A 205 13.25 16.49 -6.52
CA ASP A 205 12.37 17.05 -5.49
C ASP A 205 10.87 16.71 -5.63
N CYS A 206 10.49 15.77 -6.49
CA CYS A 206 9.08 15.39 -6.69
C CYS A 206 8.40 14.89 -5.40
N TYR A 207 9.17 14.39 -4.44
CA TYR A 207 8.62 13.93 -3.15
C TYR A 207 7.92 15.05 -2.36
N LYS A 208 8.38 16.32 -2.49
CA LYS A 208 7.82 17.49 -1.79
C LYS A 208 6.33 17.68 -2.07
N LEU A 209 5.89 17.26 -3.26
CA LEU A 209 4.50 17.31 -3.68
C LEU A 209 3.57 16.39 -2.87
N TYR A 210 4.12 15.39 -2.19
CA TYR A 210 3.37 14.40 -1.42
C TYR A 210 3.54 14.56 0.09
N ILE A 211 4.37 15.51 0.55
CA ILE A 211 4.54 15.77 1.97
C ILE A 211 3.46 16.73 2.45
N GLN A 212 2.63 16.23 3.35
CA GLN A 212 1.78 17.02 4.25
C GLN A 212 2.35 16.88 5.65
N GLU A 213 2.89 17.97 6.20
CA GLU A 213 3.56 17.96 7.50
C GLU A 213 2.60 17.66 8.65
N TYR A 214 3.08 16.90 9.61
CA TYR A 214 2.36 16.63 10.84
C TYR A 214 2.69 17.73 11.85
N THR A 215 1.69 18.20 12.58
CA THR A 215 1.90 18.99 13.79
C THR A 215 2.65 18.17 14.85
N LYS A 216 3.30 18.86 15.81
CA LYS A 216 3.99 18.18 16.92
C LYS A 216 3.07 17.25 17.71
N ALA A 217 1.80 17.62 17.85
CA ALA A 217 0.79 16.78 18.51
C ALA A 217 0.53 15.50 17.71
N GLU A 218 0.31 15.61 16.39
CA GLU A 218 0.07 14.46 15.51
C GLU A 218 1.28 13.52 15.45
N VAL A 219 2.51 14.05 15.47
CA VAL A 219 3.72 13.22 15.58
C VAL A 219 3.71 12.42 16.87
N LYS A 220 3.42 13.07 18.02
CA LYS A 220 3.36 12.42 19.33
C LYS A 220 2.29 11.33 19.37
N GLU A 221 1.08 11.64 18.91
CA GLU A 221 -0.05 10.71 18.86
C GLU A 221 0.25 9.51 17.94
N THR A 222 0.84 9.76 16.77
CA THR A 222 1.21 8.71 15.82
C THR A 222 2.28 7.77 16.40
N LYS A 223 3.32 8.32 17.04
CA LYS A 223 4.35 7.51 17.70
C LYS A 223 3.76 6.66 18.83
N ALA A 224 2.87 7.23 19.64
CA ALA A 224 2.18 6.49 20.71
C ALA A 224 1.32 5.35 20.15
N LEU A 225 0.57 5.61 19.08
CA LEU A 225 -0.28 4.60 18.44
C LEU A 225 0.55 3.46 17.83
N LEU A 226 1.67 3.77 17.15
CA LEU A 226 2.57 2.75 16.62
C LEU A 226 3.17 1.87 17.72
N ALA A 227 3.60 2.47 18.84
CA ALA A 227 4.11 1.75 19.99
C ALA A 227 3.05 0.82 20.63
N GLN A 228 1.80 1.29 20.74
CA GLN A 228 0.68 0.48 21.22
C GLN A 228 0.42 -0.71 20.30
N LEU A 229 0.40 -0.49 18.98
CA LEU A 229 0.19 -1.54 17.99
C LEU A 229 1.29 -2.62 18.07
N GLU A 230 2.54 -2.22 18.28
CA GLU A 230 3.66 -3.14 18.47
C GLU A 230 3.57 -3.92 19.78
N ALA A 231 3.26 -3.25 20.89
CA ALA A 231 3.06 -3.92 22.18
C ALA A 231 1.95 -4.98 22.12
N CYS A 232 0.80 -4.65 21.51
CA CYS A 232 -0.29 -5.60 21.30
C CYS A 232 0.14 -6.80 20.44
N TRP A 233 0.96 -6.56 19.41
CA TRP A 233 1.45 -7.60 18.52
C TRP A 233 2.44 -8.54 19.20
N CYS A 234 3.36 -8.01 20.01
CA CYS A 234 4.29 -8.81 20.80
C CYS A 234 3.56 -9.70 21.80
N ASN A 235 2.58 -9.16 22.51
CA ASN A 235 1.79 -9.93 23.50
C ASN A 235 1.02 -11.08 22.84
N ALA A 236 0.40 -10.83 21.68
CA ALA A 236 -0.35 -11.85 20.94
C ALA A 236 0.52 -12.96 20.34
N ASN A 237 1.79 -12.67 20.00
CA ASN A 237 2.70 -13.65 19.40
C ASN A 237 3.66 -14.31 20.42
N GLN A 238 3.67 -13.88 21.68
CA GLN A 238 4.37 -14.56 22.78
C GLN A 238 3.52 -15.66 23.44
N THR A 239 2.27 -15.85 23.00
CA THR A 239 1.28 -16.78 23.59
C THR A 239 0.90 -17.96 22.68
N CYS A 240 1.71 -18.28 21.66
CA CYS A 240 1.57 -19.48 20.83
C CYS A 240 2.86 -20.30 20.82
#